data_AF-A0A9D8PLW1-F1
#
_entry.id   AF-A0A9D8PLW1-F1
#
_cell.length_a   1.000
_cell.length_b   1.000
_cell.length_c   1.000
_cell.angle_alpha   90.00
_cell.angle_beta   90.00
_cell.angle_gamma   90.00
#
_symmetry.space_group_name_H-M   'P 1'
#
loop_
_entity.id
_entity.type
_entity.pdbx_description
1 polymer ?
#
loop_
_entity_poly.entity_id
_entity_poly.type
_entity_poly.pdbx_seq_one_letter_code
_entity_poly.pdbx_strand_id
1 'polypeptide(L)' 'MLLRARLVVGSLVGAALVLVAVSLGAQNLSDRPALRLGVGRTAPLPTGFLLGMAMAAGLFSGGAAVALLGDEGEREEAGR' A
#
# COMPACT_ATOMS: atom_id res chain seq x y z
N MET A 1 -15.62 15.62 5.92
CA MET A 1 -14.14 15.58 6.06
C MET A 1 -13.65 14.53 7.06
N LEU A 2 -14.19 14.47 8.28
CA LEU A 2 -13.75 13.50 9.31
C LEU A 2 -13.82 12.04 8.85
N LEU A 3 -14.89 11.64 8.15
CA LEU A 3 -15.03 10.28 7.61
C LEU A 3 -13.91 9.96 6.60
N ARG A 4 -13.67 10.83 5.62
CA ARG A 4 -12.60 10.65 4.62
C ARG A 4 -11.22 10.55 5.29
N ALA A 5 -10.94 11.40 6.28
CA ALA A 5 -9.70 11.32 7.06
C ALA A 5 -9.57 9.96 7.79
N ARG A 6 -10.66 9.45 8.38
CA ARG A 6 -10.66 8.11 9.00
C ARG A 6 -10.43 6.98 7.99
N LEU A 7 -10.98 7.09 6.77
CA LEU A 7 -10.69 6.12 5.72
C LEU A 7 -9.23 6.15 5.32
N VAL A 8 -8.65 7.33 5.05
CA VAL A 8 -7.22 7.45 4.69
C VAL A 8 -6.32 6.89 5.79
N VAL A 9 -6.59 7.24 7.05
CA VAL A 9 -5.85 6.68 8.20
C VAL A 9 -6.03 5.17 8.28
N GLY A 10 -7.25 4.66 8.07
CA GLY A 10 -7.53 3.22 8.05
C GLY A 10 -6.76 2.50 6.95
N SER A 11 -6.69 3.06 5.74
CA SER A 11 -5.90 2.52 4.63
C SER A 11 -4.41 2.53 4.91
N LEU A 12 -3.91 3.59 5.57
CA LEU A 12 -2.50 3.68 5.98
C LEU A 12 -2.15 2.62 7.04
N VAL A 13 -2.99 2.48 8.07
CA VAL A 13 -2.82 1.48 9.13
C VAL A 13 -2.91 0.06 8.56
N GLY A 14 -3.89 -0.19 7.69
CA GLY A 14 -4.04 -1.48 7.00
C GLY A 14 -2.81 -1.82 6.15
N ALA A 15 -2.32 -0.87 5.35
CA ALA A 15 -1.11 -1.04 4.56
C ALA A 15 0.13 -1.33 5.43
N ALA A 16 0.28 -0.65 6.56
CA ALA A 16 1.36 -0.89 7.51
C ALA A 16 1.29 -2.29 8.15
N LEU A 17 0.08 -2.74 8.55
CA LEU A 17 -0.11 -4.08 9.13
C LEU A 17 0.18 -5.18 8.11
N VAL A 18 -0.31 -5.03 6.87
CA VAL A 18 -0.01 -5.95 5.77
C VAL A 18 1.50 -6.01 5.53
N LEU A 19 2.17 -4.86 5.48
CA LEU A 19 3.61 -4.80 5.31
C LEU A 19 4.35 -5.57 6.42
N VAL A 20 3.99 -5.35 7.69
CA VAL A 20 4.61 -6.02 8.83
C VAL A 20 4.37 -7.53 8.75
N ALA A 21 3.14 -7.96 8.50
CA ALA A 21 2.78 -9.38 8.43
C ALA A 21 3.55 -10.11 7.32
N VAL A 22 3.59 -9.55 6.11
CA VAL A 22 4.31 -10.14 4.97
C VAL A 22 5.81 -10.12 5.22
N SER A 23 6.34 -9.01 5.76
CA SER A 23 7.77 -8.91 6.09
C SER A 23 8.18 -9.93 7.14
N LEU A 24 7.36 -10.15 8.18
CA LEU A 24 7.62 -11.19 9.19
C LEU A 24 7.56 -12.59 8.60
N GLY A 25 6.49 -12.93 7.87
CA GLY A 25 6.31 -14.26 7.30
C GLY A 25 7.45 -14.65 6.34
N ALA A 26 7.95 -13.68 5.57
CA ALA A 26 8.97 -13.94 4.56
C ALA A 26 10.41 -13.58 4.98
N GLN A 27 10.65 -13.28 6.27
CA GLN A 27 12.02 -13.25 6.82
C GLN A 27 12.74 -14.59 6.68
N ASN A 28 11.99 -15.70 6.67
CA ASN A 28 12.53 -17.04 6.50
C ASN A 28 13.00 -17.33 5.06
N LEU A 29 12.64 -16.50 4.07
CA LEU A 29 13.11 -16.70 2.70
C LEU A 29 14.60 -16.36 2.60
N SER A 30 15.33 -17.28 1.98
CA SER A 30 16.76 -17.15 1.68
C SER A 30 17.03 -16.17 0.53
N ASP A 31 16.04 -15.94 -0.34
CA ASP A 31 16.18 -15.02 -1.47
C ASP A 31 16.32 -13.57 -1.01
N ARG A 32 17.42 -12.94 -1.42
CA ARG A 32 17.71 -11.53 -1.15
C ARG A 32 18.06 -10.74 -2.42
N PRO A 33 17.08 -10.49 -3.30
CA PRO A 33 17.31 -9.71 -4.52
C PRO A 33 17.74 -8.28 -4.21
N ALA A 34 18.62 -7.74 -5.07
CA ALA A 34 18.99 -6.33 -5.09
C ALA A 34 18.26 -5.64 -6.26
N LEU A 35 17.52 -4.57 -5.96
CA LEU A 35 16.78 -3.78 -6.94
C LEU A 35 17.70 -2.78 -7.65
N ARG A 36 17.46 -2.51 -8.93
CA ARG A 36 18.09 -1.42 -9.67
C ARG A 36 17.14 -0.22 -9.69
N LEU A 37 17.53 0.89 -9.06
CA LEU A 37 16.70 2.09 -8.93
C LEU A 37 17.11 3.21 -9.90
N GLY A 38 17.60 2.85 -11.10
CA GLY A 38 18.07 3.81 -12.11
C GLY A 38 19.42 4.47 -11.78
N VAL A 39 19.58 5.00 -10.57
CA VAL A 39 20.81 5.63 -10.05
C VAL A 39 21.75 4.68 -9.30
N GLY A 40 21.38 3.40 -9.13
CA GLY A 40 22.21 2.42 -8.44
C GLY A 40 21.50 1.11 -8.14
N ARG A 41 22.16 0.26 -7.36
CA ARG A 41 21.57 -0.96 -6.78
C ARG A 41 21.29 -0.77 -5.30
N THR A 42 20.17 -1.30 -4.82
CA THR A 42 19.89 -1.39 -3.38
C THR A 42 20.79 -2.43 -2.72
N ALA A 43 20.86 -2.39 -1.38
CA ALA A 43 21.29 -3.55 -0.62
C ALA A 43 20.37 -4.76 -0.94
N PRO A 44 20.87 -6.00 -0.79
CA PRO A 44 20.04 -7.20 -0.93
C PRO A 44 18.94 -7.20 0.12
N LEU A 45 17.68 -7.13 -0.33
CA LEU A 45 16.50 -6.99 0.53
C LEU A 45 15.76 -8.34 0.58
N PRO A 46 15.15 -8.72 1.71
CA PRO A 46 14.31 -9.92 1.77
C PRO A 46 13.16 -9.82 0.76
N THR A 47 12.91 -10.89 0.00
CA THR A 47 11.80 -10.93 -0.97
C THR A 47 10.44 -10.57 -0.32
N GLY A 48 10.25 -10.98 0.93
CA GLY A 48 9.07 -10.61 1.74
C GLY A 48 8.86 -9.12 1.92
N PHE A 49 9.93 -8.39 2.18
CA PHE A 49 9.86 -6.93 2.35
C PHE A 49 9.43 -6.26 1.04
N LEU A 50 9.97 -6.72 -0.10
CA LEU A 50 9.62 -6.20 -1.42
C LEU A 50 8.15 -6.44 -1.77
N LEU A 51 7.66 -7.66 -1.54
CA LEU A 51 6.26 -8.01 -1.75
C LEU A 51 5.34 -7.21 -0.83
N GLY A 52 5.72 -7.08 0.45
CA GLY A 52 5.01 -6.27 1.42
C GLY A 52 4.92 -4.81 0.99
N MET A 53 6.00 -4.24 0.43
CA MET A 53 6.01 -2.86 -0.07
C MET A 53 5.04 -2.68 -1.24
N ALA A 54 5.03 -3.62 -2.20
CA ALA A 54 4.13 -3.58 -3.34
C ALA A 54 2.66 -3.65 -2.91
N MET A 55 2.33 -4.56 -1.98
CA MET A 55 0.97 -4.67 -1.44
C MET A 55 0.56 -3.43 -0.63
N ALA A 56 1.43 -2.91 0.22
CA ALA A 56 1.16 -1.71 1.00
C ALA A 56 0.91 -0.49 0.11
N ALA A 57 1.71 -0.30 -0.95
CA ALA A 57 1.51 0.77 -1.92
C ALA A 57 0.15 0.65 -2.63
N GLY A 58 -0.21 -0.55 -3.08
CA GLY A 58 -1.51 -0.80 -3.72
C GLY A 58 -2.69 -0.56 -2.78
N LEU A 59 -2.64 -1.09 -1.56
CA LEU A 59 -3.71 -0.93 -0.56
C LEU A 59 -3.87 0.52 -0.12
N PHE A 60 -2.77 1.22 0.13
CA PHE A 60 -2.81 2.64 0.47
C PHE A 60 -3.36 3.48 -0.69
N SER A 61 -2.87 3.25 -1.92
CA SER A 61 -3.33 4.00 -3.10
C SER A 61 -4.82 3.76 -3.39
N GLY A 62 -5.29 2.50 -3.37
CA GLY A 62 -6.69 2.16 -3.60
C GLY A 62 -7.59 2.70 -2.48
N GLY A 63 -7.17 2.57 -1.24
CA GLY A 63 -7.90 3.10 -0.09
C GLY A 63 -8.00 4.62 -0.08
N ALA A 64 -6.92 5.32 -0.45
CA ALA A 64 -6.91 6.77 -0.63
C ALA A 64 -7.80 7.20 -1.80
N ALA A 65 -7.78 6.49 -2.92
CA ALA A 65 -8.65 6.78 -4.07
C ALA A 65 -10.13 6.69 -3.69
N VAL A 66 -10.54 5.61 -3.01
CA VAL A 66 -11.92 5.48 -2.51
C VAL A 66 -12.28 6.57 -1.51
N ALA A 67 -11.37 6.89 -0.57
CA ALA A 67 -11.60 7.90 0.45
C ALA A 67 -11.76 9.33 -0.12
N LEU A 68 -11.09 9.62 -1.24
CA LEU A 68 -11.06 10.95 -1.85
C LEU A 68 -12.11 11.11 -2.97
N LEU A 69 -12.28 10.09 -3.81
CA LEU A 69 -13.09 10.14 -5.03
C LEU A 69 -14.46 9.44 -4.89
N GLY A 70 -14.65 8.59 -3.89
CA GLY A 70 -15.87 7.78 -3.74
C GLY A 70 -17.17 8.56 -3.53
N ASP A 71 -17.09 9.86 -3.20
CA ASP A 71 -18.26 10.75 -3.03
C ASP A 71 -18.58 11.58 -4.30
N GLU A 72 -17.66 11.66 -5.27
CA GLU A 72 -17.92 12.37 -6.53
C GLU A 72 -18.78 11.53 -7.49
N GLY A 73 -18.61 10.20 -7.49
CA GLY A 73 -19.40 9.29 -8.34
C GLY A 73 -20.89 9.21 -7.96
N GLU A 74 -21.23 9.28 -6.66
CA GLU A 74 -22.64 9.26 -6.23
C GLU A 74 -23.39 10.56 -6.57
N ARG A 75 -22.69 11.69 -6.69
CA ARG A 75 -23.30 12.98 -7.09
C ARG A 75 -23.54 13.08 -8.59
N GLU A 76 -22.74 12.40 -9.41
CA GLU A 76 -22.89 12.34 -10.86
C GLU A 76 -24.06 11.43 -11.28
N GLU A 77 -24.33 10.34 -10.54
CA GLU A 77 -25.51 9.49 -10.76
C GLU A 77 -26.81 10.07 -10.18
N ALA A 78 -26.77 10.78 -9.04
CA ALA A 78 -27.95 11.41 -8.46
C ALA A 78 -28.42 12.68 -9.20
N GLY A 79 -27.61 13.20 -10.13
CA GLY A 79 -27.92 14.37 -10.96
C GLY A 79 -28.44 14.03 -12.37
N ARG A 80 -28.65 12.74 -12.68
CA ARG A 80 -29.10 12.24 -13.98
C ARG A 80 -30.48 11.58 -13.86
#